data_AF-K1SH62-F1
#
_entry.id   AF-K1SH62-F1
#
_cell.length_a   1.000
_cell.length_b   1.000
_cell.length_c   1.000
_cell.angle_alpha   90.00
_cell.angle_beta   90.00
_cell.angle_gamma   90.00
#
_symmetry.space_group_name_H-M   'P 1'
#
loop_
_entity.id
_entity.type
_entity.pdbx_description
1 polymer ?
#
loop_
_entity_poly.entity_id
_entity_poly.type
_entity_poly.pdbx_seq_one_letter_code
_entity_poly.pdbx_strand_id
1 'polypeptide(L)'
;MLMVEKLHIPLEYQPQMEDTVDGLLITVDCQYGAGNVTELPAEEIAVIDHHPLEVICTERMRLQPNMGSCATLVWTMLQEMHYPVGKNRDLGTALYYGLYMDTNQFSELSNPVDMDMRESLNFDKNQISLFRNSNISLRELEIAGVAMLRCNYNDDYQFAVIHSQPC
;
A
#
# COMPACT_ATOMS: atom_id res chain seq x y z
N MET A 1 -9.98 -4.50 8.13
CA MET A 1 -8.52 -4.42 7.88
C MET A 1 -7.85 -3.92 9.16
N LEU A 2 -6.84 -4.62 9.68
CA LEU A 2 -6.32 -4.37 11.04
C LEU A 2 -5.69 -2.99 11.23
N MET A 3 -4.92 -2.50 10.25
CA MET A 3 -4.32 -1.16 10.28
C MET A 3 -5.38 -0.06 10.38
N VAL A 4 -6.45 -0.17 9.58
CA VAL A 4 -7.57 0.81 9.56
C VAL A 4 -8.23 0.90 10.92
N GLU A 5 -8.49 -0.24 11.56
CA GLU A 5 -9.08 -0.28 12.89
C GLU A 5 -8.15 0.31 13.95
N LYS A 6 -6.87 -0.12 13.98
CA LYS A 6 -5.93 0.27 15.05
C LYS A 6 -5.46 1.71 14.93
N LEU A 7 -5.42 2.27 13.72
CA LEU A 7 -5.01 3.65 13.46
C LEU A 7 -6.20 4.59 13.22
N HIS A 8 -7.43 4.12 13.41
CA HIS A 8 -8.66 4.89 13.27
C HIS A 8 -8.77 5.61 11.91
N ILE A 9 -8.34 4.93 10.85
CA ILE A 9 -8.38 5.49 9.48
C ILE A 9 -9.83 5.44 8.99
N PRO A 10 -10.40 6.55 8.50
CA PRO A 10 -11.72 6.51 7.88
C PRO A 10 -11.67 5.64 6.62
N LEU A 11 -12.57 4.67 6.53
CA LEU A 11 -12.72 3.79 5.37
C LEU A 11 -14.20 3.67 5.04
N GLU A 12 -14.55 4.12 3.83
CA GLU A 12 -15.91 4.07 3.32
C GLU A 12 -15.91 3.39 1.96
N TYR A 13 -16.94 2.57 1.72
CA TYR A 13 -17.13 1.98 0.40
C TYR A 13 -17.74 3.03 -0.52
N GLN A 14 -17.02 3.36 -1.59
CA GLN A 14 -17.49 4.24 -2.63
C GLN A 14 -17.92 3.42 -3.84
N PRO A 15 -19.23 3.34 -4.17
CA PRO A 15 -19.67 2.71 -5.40
C PRO A 15 -19.25 3.56 -6.60
N GLN A 16 -19.25 2.95 -7.78
CA GLN A 16 -19.08 3.68 -9.03
C GLN A 16 -20.13 4.78 -9.13
N MET A 17 -19.68 6.00 -9.43
CA MET A 17 -20.55 7.16 -9.60
C MET A 17 -20.57 7.55 -11.08
N GLU A 18 -21.76 7.93 -11.56
CA GLU A 18 -21.92 8.54 -12.87
C GLU A 18 -21.71 10.07 -12.81
N ASP A 19 -22.04 10.69 -11.68
CA ASP A 19 -21.91 12.13 -11.48
C ASP A 19 -20.47 12.51 -11.11
N THR A 20 -20.03 13.66 -11.64
CA THR A 20 -18.75 14.28 -11.30
C THR A 20 -18.74 14.78 -9.87
N VAL A 21 -17.74 14.36 -9.10
CA VAL A 21 -17.44 14.85 -7.76
C VAL A 21 -16.89 16.28 -7.85
N ASP A 22 -17.54 17.21 -7.16
CA ASP A 22 -17.06 18.58 -6.95
C ASP A 22 -15.79 18.56 -6.07
N GLY A 23 -14.72 19.23 -6.53
CA GLY A 23 -13.45 19.34 -5.82
C GLY A 23 -12.31 18.49 -6.39
N LEU A 24 -11.37 18.13 -5.51
CA LEU A 24 -10.11 17.46 -5.86
C LEU A 24 -10.13 15.99 -5.44
N LEU A 25 -10.06 15.08 -6.41
CA LEU A 25 -9.75 13.67 -6.19
C LEU A 25 -8.23 13.47 -6.18
N ILE A 26 -7.71 12.89 -5.10
CA ILE A 26 -6.31 12.49 -5.00
C ILE A 26 -6.24 10.97 -5.00
N THR A 27 -5.63 10.39 -6.04
CA THR A 27 -5.28 8.97 -6.03
C THR A 27 -3.88 8.80 -5.46
N VAL A 28 -3.73 7.84 -4.55
CA VAL A 28 -2.45 7.56 -3.87
C VAL A 28 -2.11 6.10 -4.11
N ASP A 29 -0.86 5.83 -4.47
CA ASP A 29 -0.35 4.49 -4.80
C ASP A 29 -1.04 3.82 -6.00
N CYS A 30 -1.68 4.64 -6.81
CA CYS A 30 -2.35 4.24 -8.04
C CYS A 30 -2.57 5.46 -8.94
N GLN A 31 -2.69 5.21 -10.24
CA GLN A 31 -2.87 6.26 -11.25
C GLN A 31 -4.32 6.29 -11.71
N TYR A 32 -4.90 7.49 -11.79
CA TYR A 32 -6.26 7.67 -12.27
C TYR A 32 -6.44 7.12 -13.69
N GLY A 33 -7.37 6.18 -13.88
CA GLY A 33 -7.61 5.49 -15.14
C GLY A 33 -6.74 4.24 -15.38
N ALA A 34 -5.90 3.85 -14.42
CA ALA A 34 -5.21 2.57 -14.47
C ALA A 34 -6.19 1.42 -14.26
N GLY A 35 -5.91 0.25 -14.84
CA GLY A 35 -6.85 -0.88 -14.87
C GLY A 35 -7.19 -1.49 -13.50
N ASN A 36 -6.43 -1.16 -12.45
CA ASN A 36 -6.65 -1.56 -11.07
C ASN A 36 -7.46 -0.54 -10.25
N VAL A 37 -7.89 0.58 -10.84
CA VAL A 37 -8.62 1.66 -10.17
C VAL A 37 -10.02 1.79 -10.76
N THR A 38 -11.03 1.89 -9.91
CA THR A 38 -12.37 2.32 -10.36
C THR A 38 -12.32 3.81 -10.62
N GLU A 39 -12.54 4.22 -11.85
CA GLU A 39 -12.59 5.64 -12.21
C GLU A 39 -13.78 6.32 -11.53
N LEU A 40 -13.47 7.35 -10.75
CA LEU A 40 -14.45 8.24 -10.13
C LEU A 40 -14.34 9.61 -10.80
N PRO A 41 -15.34 10.03 -11.58
CA PRO A 41 -15.31 11.34 -12.23
C PRO A 41 -15.18 12.45 -11.19
N ALA A 42 -14.24 13.37 -11.38
CA ALA A 42 -14.02 14.53 -10.51
C ALA A 42 -13.61 15.76 -11.34
N GLU A 43 -13.88 16.97 -10.84
CA GLU A 43 -13.50 18.21 -11.52
C GLU A 43 -11.98 18.33 -11.66
N GLU A 44 -11.28 17.98 -10.59
CA GLU A 44 -9.84 18.11 -10.49
C GLU A 44 -9.25 16.80 -9.98
N ILE A 45 -8.16 16.36 -10.61
CA ILE A 45 -7.52 15.07 -10.33
C ILE A 45 -6.04 15.32 -10.05
N ALA A 46 -5.54 14.73 -8.97
CA ALA A 46 -4.13 14.64 -8.67
C ALA A 46 -3.71 13.20 -8.37
N VAL A 47 -2.48 12.86 -8.75
CA VAL A 47 -1.91 11.51 -8.58
C VAL A 47 -0.61 11.60 -7.77
N ILE A 48 -0.49 10.77 -6.74
CA ILE A 48 0.74 10.57 -5.97
C ILE A 48 1.06 9.07 -6.02
N ASP A 49 2.12 8.70 -6.73
CA ASP A 49 2.41 7.28 -6.94
C ASP A 49 3.92 7.05 -7.13
N HIS A 50 4.38 5.84 -6.81
CA HIS A 50 5.77 5.43 -6.94
C HIS A 50 5.96 4.31 -7.97
N HIS A 51 4.90 3.90 -8.67
CA HIS A 51 5.02 2.98 -9.79
C HIS A 51 5.45 3.70 -11.09
N PRO A 52 5.98 2.96 -12.08
CA PRO A 52 6.21 3.50 -13.42
C PRO A 52 4.91 4.08 -14.02
N LEU A 53 5.04 5.05 -14.93
CA LEU A 53 3.89 5.64 -15.61
C LEU A 53 3.13 4.57 -16.42
N GLU A 54 1.84 4.38 -16.11
CA GLU A 54 0.96 3.41 -16.79
C GLU A 54 -0.07 4.09 -17.71
N VAL A 55 -0.51 5.29 -17.33
CA VAL A 55 -1.55 6.07 -18.02
C VAL A 55 -1.03 7.44 -18.45
N ILE A 56 -1.78 8.14 -19.31
CA ILE A 56 -1.40 9.49 -19.74
C ILE A 56 -1.45 10.43 -18.53
N CYS A 57 -0.34 11.14 -18.32
CA CYS A 57 -0.13 12.05 -17.20
C CYS A 57 -1.19 13.17 -17.14
N THR A 58 -1.81 13.35 -15.97
CA THR A 58 -2.61 14.54 -15.64
C THR A 58 -1.69 15.70 -15.25
N GLU A 59 -2.13 16.95 -15.40
CA GLU A 59 -1.32 18.13 -15.03
C GLU A 59 -0.82 18.13 -13.57
N ARG A 60 -1.49 17.40 -12.65
CA ARG A 60 -1.17 17.35 -11.22
C ARG A 60 -0.73 15.96 -10.77
N MET A 61 0.31 15.45 -11.42
CA MET A 61 0.88 14.15 -11.10
C MET A 61 2.28 14.29 -10.48
N ARG A 62 2.49 13.64 -9.33
CA ARG A 62 3.80 13.48 -8.70
C ARG A 62 4.15 11.99 -8.69
N LEU A 63 5.01 11.58 -9.61
CA LEU A 63 5.53 10.22 -9.70
C LEU A 63 6.99 10.15 -9.26
N GLN A 64 7.31 9.17 -8.43
CA GLN A 64 8.70 8.90 -8.05
C GLN A 64 9.07 7.41 -8.13
N PRO A 65 9.26 6.85 -9.33
CA PRO A 65 9.52 5.42 -9.55
C PRO A 65 10.75 4.83 -8.86
N ASN A 66 11.66 5.68 -8.39
CA ASN A 66 12.89 5.25 -7.74
C ASN A 66 12.75 5.13 -6.21
N MET A 67 11.62 5.52 -5.62
CA MET A 67 11.33 5.34 -4.19
C MET A 67 10.78 3.94 -3.93
N GLY A 68 11.18 3.34 -2.81
CA GLY A 68 10.74 2.00 -2.43
C GLY A 68 9.29 1.93 -1.98
N SER A 69 8.63 3.06 -1.72
CA SER A 69 7.22 3.10 -1.32
C SER A 69 6.57 4.45 -1.64
N CYS A 70 5.27 4.42 -1.96
CA CYS A 70 4.46 5.64 -2.03
C CYS A 70 4.37 6.36 -0.67
N ALA A 71 4.49 5.62 0.45
CA ALA A 71 4.55 6.21 1.79
C ALA A 71 5.76 7.14 1.97
N THR A 72 6.91 6.83 1.35
CA THR A 72 8.08 7.72 1.34
C THR A 72 7.82 9.00 0.57
N LEU A 73 7.11 8.90 -0.56
CA LEU A 73 6.73 10.06 -1.35
C LEU A 73 5.82 10.99 -0.55
N VAL A 74 4.78 10.44 0.08
CA VAL A 74 3.88 11.19 0.97
C VAL A 74 4.63 11.80 2.15
N TRP A 75 5.53 11.06 2.79
CA TRP A 75 6.36 11.58 3.89
C TRP A 75 7.23 12.75 3.42
N THR A 76 7.84 12.66 2.24
CA THR A 76 8.65 13.73 1.64
C THR A 76 7.80 14.99 1.42
N MET A 77 6.60 14.86 0.86
CA MET A 77 5.66 15.97 0.68
C MET A 77 5.27 16.62 2.02
N LEU A 78 5.05 15.82 3.06
CA LEU A 78 4.77 16.33 4.41
C LEU A 78 5.97 17.10 4.98
N GLN A 79 7.20 16.63 4.76
CA GLN A 79 8.42 17.34 5.18
C GLN A 79 8.61 18.66 4.44
N GLU A 80 8.38 18.68 3.12
CA GLU A 80 8.43 19.90 2.29
C GLU A 80 7.46 20.98 2.79
N MET A 81 6.30 20.56 3.30
CA MET A 81 5.30 21.46 3.90
C MET A 81 5.52 21.72 5.39
N HIS A 82 6.63 21.26 5.96
CA HIS A 82 6.96 21.36 7.39
C HIS A 82 5.88 20.78 8.32
N TYR A 83 5.13 19.78 7.85
CA TYR A 83 4.10 19.12 8.64
C TYR A 83 4.74 18.30 9.78
N PRO A 84 4.29 18.43 11.03
CA PRO A 84 4.96 17.85 12.19
C PRO A 84 4.62 16.36 12.37
N VAL A 85 5.04 15.50 11.42
CA VAL A 85 4.77 14.04 11.42
C VAL A 85 5.13 13.40 12.76
N GLY A 86 6.25 13.78 13.37
CA GLY A 86 6.71 13.22 14.65
C GLY A 86 5.76 13.47 15.85
N LYS A 87 4.82 14.41 15.74
CA LYS A 87 3.78 14.66 16.77
C LYS A 87 2.59 13.70 16.68
N ASN A 88 2.42 13.00 15.56
CA ASN A 88 1.34 12.04 15.36
C ASN A 88 1.92 10.63 15.19
N ARG A 89 1.88 9.85 16.28
CA ARG A 89 2.43 8.49 16.30
C ARG A 89 1.66 7.52 15.40
N ASP A 90 0.36 7.73 15.19
CA ASP A 90 -0.46 6.88 14.33
C ASP A 90 -0.10 7.11 12.86
N LEU A 91 0.06 8.37 12.46
CA LEU A 91 0.58 8.73 11.14
C LEU A 91 1.98 8.14 10.92
N GLY A 92 2.88 8.29 11.90
CA GLY A 92 4.21 7.69 11.81
C GLY A 92 4.17 6.17 11.71
N THR A 93 3.22 5.52 12.36
CA THR A 93 3.00 4.07 12.28
C THR A 93 2.47 3.63 10.91
N ALA A 94 1.50 4.36 10.34
CA ALA A 94 0.97 4.09 9.01
C ALA A 94 2.06 4.23 7.94
N LEU A 95 2.82 5.33 8.00
CA LEU A 95 3.93 5.61 7.09
C LEU A 95 5.03 4.55 7.18
N TYR A 96 5.44 4.17 8.40
CA TYR A 96 6.44 3.13 8.62
C TYR A 96 5.97 1.77 8.08
N TYR A 97 4.70 1.43 8.31
CA TYR A 97 4.14 0.17 7.84
C TYR A 97 4.00 0.13 6.32
N GLY A 98 3.61 1.23 5.67
CA GLY A 98 3.57 1.33 4.21
C GLY A 98 4.95 1.09 3.60
N LEU A 99 5.98 1.78 4.10
CA LEU A 99 7.36 1.54 3.67
C LEU A 99 7.80 0.07 3.89
N TYR A 100 7.46 -0.51 5.04
CA TYR A 100 7.78 -1.91 5.34
C TYR A 100 7.13 -2.88 4.35
N MET A 101 5.89 -2.62 3.93
CA MET A 101 5.15 -3.49 3.02
C MET A 101 5.71 -3.44 1.59
N ASP A 102 5.92 -2.23 1.04
CA ASP A 102 6.34 -2.08 -0.36
C ASP A 102 7.81 -2.48 -0.58
N THR A 103 8.66 -2.37 0.45
CA THR A 103 10.08 -2.72 0.36
C THR A 103 10.39 -4.16 0.76
N ASN A 104 9.40 -5.05 0.69
CA ASN A 104 9.53 -6.46 1.04
C ASN A 104 10.17 -6.63 2.43
N GLN A 105 9.54 -6.03 3.44
CA GLN A 105 10.03 -6.08 4.82
C GLN A 105 11.43 -5.46 5.01
N PHE A 106 11.72 -4.41 4.24
CA PHE A 106 13.01 -3.73 4.14
C PHE A 106 14.14 -4.51 3.45
N SER A 107 13.89 -5.69 2.84
CA SER A 107 14.95 -6.37 2.08
C SER A 107 15.33 -5.62 0.81
N GLU A 108 14.43 -4.80 0.28
CA GLU A 108 14.61 -4.00 -0.94
C GLU A 108 14.82 -2.51 -0.64
N LEU A 109 15.15 -2.19 0.61
CA LEU A 109 15.39 -0.82 1.08
C LEU A 109 16.76 -0.32 0.59
N SER A 110 16.77 0.39 -0.54
CA SER A 110 18.00 0.89 -1.18
C SER A 110 18.02 2.39 -1.43
N ASN A 111 16.86 3.05 -1.51
CA ASN A 111 16.81 4.50 -1.69
C ASN A 111 17.21 5.21 -0.38
N PRO A 112 18.10 6.21 -0.42
CA PRO A 112 18.50 6.97 0.77
C PRO A 112 17.31 7.62 1.50
N VAL A 113 16.31 8.12 0.77
CA VAL A 113 15.14 8.79 1.37
C VAL A 113 14.28 7.80 2.15
N ASP A 114 14.17 6.55 1.68
CA ASP A 114 13.46 5.50 2.41
C ASP A 114 14.17 5.17 3.73
N MET A 115 15.52 5.16 3.72
CA MET A 115 16.32 4.94 4.92
C MET A 115 16.15 6.09 5.92
N ASP A 116 16.21 7.33 5.44
CA ASP A 116 16.01 8.53 6.25
C ASP A 116 14.61 8.52 6.90
N MET A 117 13.58 8.19 6.13
CA MET A 117 12.22 8.06 6.63
C MET A 117 12.14 6.99 7.72
N ARG A 118 12.66 5.78 7.46
CA ARG A 118 12.65 4.66 8.43
C ARG A 118 13.27 5.05 9.77
N GLU A 119 14.34 5.85 9.74
CA GLU A 119 15.06 6.29 10.95
C GLU A 119 14.39 7.48 11.65
N SER A 120 13.66 8.32 10.90
CA SER A 120 13.06 9.56 11.40
C SER A 120 11.68 9.40 12.03
N LEU A 121 10.94 8.35 11.67
CA LEU A 121 9.54 8.20 12.10
C LEU A 121 9.39 7.84 13.58
N ASN A 122 8.49 8.54 14.25
CA ASN A 122 7.99 8.17 15.57
C ASN A 122 6.78 7.23 15.40
N PHE A 123 6.97 5.93 15.64
CA PHE A 123 5.94 4.91 15.41
C PHE A 123 5.72 3.99 16.62
N ASP A 124 4.64 3.21 16.60
CA ASP A 124 4.35 2.19 17.60
C ASP A 124 4.86 0.81 17.19
N LYS A 125 5.96 0.39 17.81
CA LYS A 125 6.59 -0.92 17.58
C LYS A 125 5.65 -2.11 17.87
N ASN A 126 4.74 -1.98 18.84
CA ASN A 126 3.79 -3.04 19.17
C ASN A 126 2.75 -3.17 18.05
N GLN A 127 2.27 -2.05 17.51
CA GLN A 127 1.36 -2.05 16.35
C GLN A 127 2.06 -2.62 15.11
N ILE A 128 3.30 -2.21 14.82
CA ILE A 128 4.08 -2.80 13.72
C ILE A 128 4.23 -4.31 13.89
N SER A 129 4.58 -4.79 15.09
CA SER A 129 4.65 -6.22 15.37
C SER A 129 3.31 -6.92 15.13
N LEU A 130 2.20 -6.31 15.57
CA LEU A 130 0.87 -6.85 15.37
C LEU A 130 0.50 -6.93 13.89
N PHE A 131 0.71 -5.86 13.13
CA PHE A 131 0.39 -5.79 11.70
C PHE A 131 1.18 -6.84 10.91
N ARG A 132 2.49 -6.96 11.17
CA ARG A 132 3.37 -7.94 10.52
C ARG A 132 2.93 -9.40 10.69
N ASN A 133 2.28 -9.71 11.82
CA ASN A 133 1.93 -11.08 12.19
C ASN A 133 0.44 -11.43 11.94
N SER A 134 -0.38 -10.46 11.51
CA SER A 134 -1.84 -10.63 11.40
C SER A 134 -2.35 -10.54 9.97
N ASN A 135 -1.53 -10.98 9.00
CA ASN A 135 -1.82 -10.88 7.57
C ASN A 135 -2.58 -12.09 7.00
N ILE A 136 -2.88 -13.10 7.81
CA ILE A 136 -3.59 -14.32 7.40
C ILE A 136 -4.73 -14.60 8.38
N SER A 137 -5.96 -14.62 7.90
CA SER A 137 -7.14 -15.04 8.66
C SER A 137 -7.13 -16.55 8.90
N LEU A 138 -7.85 -17.02 9.92
CA LEU A 138 -7.99 -18.46 10.17
C LEU A 138 -8.51 -19.22 8.94
N ARG A 139 -9.46 -18.62 8.21
CA ARG A 139 -10.01 -19.19 6.98
C ARG A 139 -8.95 -19.29 5.86
N GLU A 140 -8.15 -18.25 5.68
CA GLU A 140 -7.04 -18.29 4.69
C GLU A 140 -5.99 -19.34 5.08
N LEU A 141 -5.71 -19.49 6.38
CA LEU A 141 -4.82 -20.53 6.89
C LEU A 141 -5.38 -21.94 6.62
N GLU A 142 -6.70 -22.13 6.80
CA GLU A 142 -7.38 -23.38 6.46
C GLU A 142 -7.33 -23.68 4.95
N ILE A 143 -7.60 -22.69 4.11
CA ILE A 143 -7.51 -22.80 2.65
C ILE A 143 -6.09 -23.19 2.25
N ALA A 144 -5.08 -22.51 2.79
CA ALA A 144 -3.67 -22.80 2.52
C ALA A 144 -3.30 -24.23 2.98
N GLY A 145 -3.75 -24.66 4.15
CA GLY A 145 -3.51 -26.01 4.67
C GLY A 145 -4.11 -27.10 3.79
N VAL A 146 -5.38 -26.94 3.37
CA VAL A 146 -6.05 -27.89 2.46
C VAL A 146 -5.35 -27.93 1.10
N ALA A 147 -4.94 -26.78 0.59
CA ALA A 147 -4.22 -26.65 -0.67
C ALA A 147 -2.89 -27.42 -0.60
N MET A 148 -2.09 -27.20 0.44
CA MET A 148 -0.81 -27.91 0.66
C MET A 148 -0.98 -29.43 0.76
N LEU A 149 -2.02 -29.92 1.43
CA LEU A 149 -2.31 -31.37 1.51
C LEU A 149 -2.65 -32.00 0.15
N ARG A 150 -3.12 -31.21 -0.80
CA ARG A 150 -3.51 -31.65 -2.16
C ARG A 150 -2.47 -31.29 -3.22
N CYS A 151 -1.25 -30.97 -2.80
CA CYS A 151 -0.15 -30.66 -3.69
C CYS A 151 0.17 -31.87 -4.59
N ASN A 152 0.13 -31.67 -5.91
CA ASN A 152 0.59 -32.65 -6.88
C ASN A 152 1.98 -32.24 -7.36
N TYR A 153 3.00 -33.01 -6.98
CA TYR A 153 4.37 -32.77 -7.41
C TYR A 153 4.72 -33.65 -8.61
N ASN A 154 5.31 -33.04 -9.62
CA ASN A 154 5.86 -33.75 -10.78
C ASN A 154 7.39 -33.81 -10.64
N ASP A 155 7.92 -35.01 -10.43
CA ASP A 155 9.35 -35.24 -10.25
C ASP A 155 10.15 -34.99 -11.55
N ASP A 156 9.59 -35.36 -12.70
CA ASP A 156 10.28 -35.32 -14.01
C ASP A 156 10.61 -33.88 -14.45
N TYR A 157 9.74 -32.94 -14.10
CA TYR A 157 9.86 -31.53 -14.48
C TYR A 157 10.07 -30.59 -13.27
N GLN A 158 10.18 -31.15 -12.06
CA GLN A 158 10.46 -30.43 -10.81
C GLN A 158 9.50 -29.27 -10.52
N PHE A 159 8.20 -29.48 -10.70
CA PHE A 159 7.19 -28.48 -10.36
C PHE A 159 6.08 -29.05 -9.47
N ALA A 160 5.44 -28.17 -8.71
CA ALA A 160 4.30 -28.49 -7.85
C ALA A 160 3.07 -27.71 -8.31
N VAL A 161 1.92 -28.39 -8.44
CA VAL A 161 0.62 -27.75 -8.70
C VAL A 161 -0.26 -27.93 -7.48
N ILE A 162 -0.85 -26.81 -7.06
CA ILE A 162 -1.72 -26.76 -5.90
C ILE A 162 -3.05 -26.16 -6.35
N HIS A 163 -4.14 -26.88 -6.10
CA HIS A 163 -5.49 -26.36 -6.30
C HIS A 163 -6.01 -25.76 -4.99
N SER A 164 -6.16 -24.44 -4.94
CA SER A 164 -6.75 -23.72 -3.82
C SER A 164 -8.22 -23.38 -4.08
N GLN A 165 -8.98 -23.23 -2.99
CA GLN A 165 -10.28 -22.56 -3.05
C GLN A 165 -10.09 -21.05 -3.14
N PRO A 166 -11.10 -20.28 -3.62
CA PRO A 166 -11.08 -18.83 -3.59
C PRO A 166 -10.90 -18.31 -2.15
N CYS A 167 -10.05 -17.29 -2.00
CA CYS A 167 -9.79 -16.58 -0.75
C CYS A 167 -11.01 -15.73 -0.36
#